data_AF-C2MC96-F1
#
_entry.id   AF-C2MC96-F1
#
_cell.length_a   1.000
_cell.length_b   1.000
_cell.length_c   1.000
_cell.angle_alpha   90.00
_cell.angle_beta   90.00
_cell.angle_gamma   90.00
#
_symmetry.space_group_name_H-M   'P 1'
#
loop_
_entity.id
_entity.type
_entity.pdbx_description
1 polymer ?
#
loop_
_entity_poly.entity_id
_entity_poly.type
_entity_poly.pdbx_seq_one_letter_code
_entity_poly.pdbx_strand_id
1 'polypeptide(L)'
;MDTNDLLKRQLDETAWREITDEFPWTLETLRKYGKKLDWEFVSSNPEILWTPEMLEEFEHWINWTRLSQTDCDTILTVDCLERFADYWDWDKLSENESIPLDYDTIDRFIDKWNWAALIDHSHWRGADLGASHLYSYEFLERYASRIPANALEESQLWFTIKEQRKKELHRQIACGEA
;
A
#
# COMPACT_ATOMS: atom_id res chain seq x y z
N MET A 1 -28.40 -30.31 -20.04
CA MET A 1 -27.01 -29.90 -19.84
C MET A 1 -26.27 -31.17 -19.51
N ASP A 2 -25.41 -31.65 -20.42
CA ASP A 2 -24.70 -32.92 -20.23
C ASP A 2 -23.67 -32.77 -19.11
N THR A 3 -23.51 -33.77 -18.25
CA THR A 3 -22.46 -33.82 -17.23
C THR A 3 -21.06 -33.55 -17.79
N ASN A 4 -20.83 -33.93 -19.04
CA ASN A 4 -19.58 -33.68 -19.74
C ASN A 4 -19.37 -32.19 -20.08
N ASP A 5 -20.45 -31.45 -20.36
CA ASP A 5 -20.38 -30.01 -20.61
C ASP A 5 -20.17 -29.22 -19.31
N LEU A 6 -20.73 -29.69 -18.19
CA LEU A 6 -20.50 -29.07 -16.89
C LEU A 6 -19.02 -29.21 -16.47
N LEU A 7 -18.46 -30.42 -16.59
CA LEU A 7 -17.07 -30.68 -16.25
C LEU A 7 -16.09 -29.88 -17.11
N LYS A 8 -16.36 -29.74 -18.42
CA LYS A 8 -15.53 -28.89 -19.30
C LYS A 8 -15.54 -27.43 -18.88
N ARG A 9 -16.71 -26.88 -18.54
CA ARG A 9 -16.81 -25.48 -18.08
C ARG A 9 -16.07 -25.26 -16.78
N GLN A 10 -16.18 -26.18 -15.83
CA GLN A 10 -15.42 -26.10 -14.57
C GLN A 10 -13.91 -26.16 -14.83
N LEU A 11 -13.46 -27.04 -15.73
CA LEU A 11 -12.06 -27.17 -16.08
C LEU A 11 -11.50 -25.91 -16.77
N ASP A 12 -12.27 -25.33 -17.70
CA ASP A 12 -11.92 -24.07 -18.35
C ASP A 12 -11.86 -22.92 -17.33
N GLU A 13 -12.85 -22.82 -16.43
CA GLU A 13 -12.88 -21.79 -15.37
C GLU A 13 -11.67 -21.92 -14.42
N THR A 14 -11.29 -23.14 -14.03
CA THR A 14 -10.09 -23.37 -13.22
C THR A 14 -8.81 -23.02 -13.97
N ALA A 15 -8.71 -23.37 -15.26
CA ALA A 15 -7.52 -23.06 -16.07
C ALA A 15 -7.32 -21.55 -16.25
N TRP A 16 -8.41 -20.79 -16.44
CA TRP A 16 -8.32 -19.33 -16.51
C TRP A 16 -7.86 -18.72 -15.19
N ARG A 17 -8.26 -19.27 -14.04
CA ARG A 17 -7.77 -18.80 -12.74
C ARG A 17 -6.28 -19.04 -12.55
N GLU A 18 -5.80 -20.23 -12.85
CA GLU A 18 -4.36 -20.56 -12.72
C GLU A 18 -3.50 -19.67 -13.63
N ILE A 19 -3.88 -19.50 -14.89
CA ILE A 19 -3.14 -18.62 -15.81
C ILE A 19 -3.20 -17.15 -15.36
N THR A 20 -4.29 -16.72 -14.72
CA THR A 20 -4.40 -15.33 -14.25
C THR A 20 -3.35 -15.00 -13.20
N ASP A 21 -2.97 -15.95 -12.36
CA ASP A 21 -2.02 -15.78 -11.26
C ASP A 21 -0.56 -15.84 -11.74
N GLU A 22 -0.25 -16.71 -12.71
CA GLU A 22 1.13 -16.96 -13.16
C GLU A 22 1.58 -16.09 -14.34
N PHE A 23 0.65 -15.50 -15.09
CA PHE A 23 0.97 -14.85 -16.36
C PHE A 23 1.26 -13.35 -16.20
N PRO A 24 2.37 -12.82 -16.75
CA PRO A 24 2.65 -11.38 -16.76
C PRO A 24 1.81 -10.68 -17.84
N TRP A 25 0.57 -10.34 -17.49
CA TRP A 25 -0.37 -9.73 -18.43
C TRP A 25 0.12 -8.36 -18.92
N THR A 26 0.14 -8.20 -20.24
CA THR A 26 0.38 -6.91 -20.90
C THR A 26 -0.95 -6.22 -21.23
N LEU A 27 -0.90 -4.91 -21.46
CA LEU A 27 -2.03 -4.11 -21.94
C LEU A 27 -2.79 -4.76 -23.12
N GLU A 28 -2.06 -5.25 -24.13
CA GLU A 28 -2.68 -5.90 -25.30
C GLU A 28 -3.40 -7.21 -24.95
N THR A 29 -2.83 -8.00 -24.03
CA THR A 29 -3.44 -9.26 -23.60
C THR A 29 -4.65 -9.03 -22.70
N LEU A 30 -4.61 -8.03 -21.82
CA LEU A 30 -5.77 -7.62 -21.01
C LEU A 30 -6.90 -7.09 -21.90
N ARG A 31 -6.59 -6.28 -22.92
CA ARG A 31 -7.57 -5.84 -23.93
C ARG A 31 -8.28 -7.03 -24.60
N LYS A 32 -7.50 -8.05 -24.98
CA LYS A 32 -8.01 -9.20 -25.73
C LYS A 32 -8.84 -10.16 -24.86
N TYR A 33 -8.44 -10.37 -23.61
CA TYR A 33 -9.00 -11.43 -22.77
C TYR A 33 -9.75 -10.93 -21.55
N GLY A 34 -9.72 -9.64 -21.22
CA GLY A 34 -10.20 -9.10 -19.94
C GLY A 34 -11.66 -9.42 -19.58
N LYS A 35 -12.55 -9.66 -20.56
CA LYS A 35 -13.93 -10.11 -20.31
C LYS A 35 -14.05 -11.54 -19.75
N LYS A 36 -12.98 -12.34 -19.87
CA LYS A 36 -12.90 -13.72 -19.38
C LYS A 36 -12.09 -13.84 -18.10
N LEU A 37 -11.37 -12.78 -17.72
CA LEU A 37 -10.50 -12.77 -16.57
C LEU A 37 -11.30 -12.41 -15.32
N ASP A 38 -10.87 -12.98 -14.20
CA ASP A 38 -11.34 -12.60 -12.88
C ASP A 38 -10.44 -11.48 -12.36
N TRP A 39 -10.98 -10.25 -12.37
CA TRP A 39 -10.21 -9.05 -12.07
C TRP A 39 -9.79 -8.93 -10.60
N GLU A 40 -10.38 -9.72 -9.71
CA GLU A 40 -9.87 -9.87 -8.35
C GLU A 40 -8.41 -10.37 -8.36
N PHE A 41 -8.14 -11.41 -9.17
CA PHE A 41 -6.83 -12.03 -9.28
C PHE A 41 -5.89 -11.21 -10.18
N VAL A 42 -6.42 -10.63 -11.26
CA VAL A 42 -5.63 -9.73 -12.13
C VAL A 42 -5.08 -8.57 -11.30
N SER A 43 -5.91 -7.91 -10.48
CA SER A 43 -5.48 -6.76 -9.68
C SER A 43 -4.52 -7.10 -8.53
N SER A 44 -4.49 -8.36 -8.09
CA SER A 44 -3.53 -8.83 -7.07
C SER A 44 -2.31 -9.55 -7.66
N ASN A 45 -2.19 -9.66 -8.98
CA ASN A 45 -1.11 -10.39 -9.62
C ASN A 45 0.20 -9.56 -9.59
N PRO A 46 1.25 -10.02 -8.89
CA PRO A 46 2.53 -9.30 -8.79
C PRO A 46 3.37 -9.33 -10.07
N GLU A 47 3.09 -10.24 -11.01
CA GLU A 47 3.78 -10.34 -12.29
C GLU A 47 3.30 -9.30 -13.31
N ILE A 48 2.19 -8.60 -13.02
CA ILE A 48 1.69 -7.52 -13.87
C ILE A 48 2.43 -6.23 -13.56
N LEU A 49 3.22 -5.77 -14.53
CA LEU A 49 3.76 -4.41 -14.51
C LEU A 49 2.67 -3.43 -14.92
N TRP A 50 1.87 -2.98 -13.96
CA TRP A 50 0.84 -1.98 -14.19
C TRP A 50 1.44 -0.67 -14.70
N THR A 51 0.71 0.02 -15.56
CA THR A 51 1.07 1.36 -16.02
C THR A 51 -0.12 2.29 -15.82
N PRO A 52 0.07 3.61 -15.71
CA PRO A 52 -1.04 4.55 -15.67
C PRO A 52 -2.02 4.39 -16.83
N GLU A 53 -1.53 4.09 -18.04
CA GLU A 53 -2.37 3.81 -19.22
C GLU A 53 -3.29 2.59 -18.99
N MET A 54 -2.77 1.52 -18.38
CA MET A 54 -3.57 0.36 -18.02
C MET A 54 -4.64 0.70 -16.97
N LEU A 55 -4.31 1.55 -15.99
CA LEU A 55 -5.27 1.98 -14.99
C LEU A 55 -6.41 2.78 -15.61
N GLU A 56 -6.11 3.71 -16.53
CA GLU A 56 -7.13 4.49 -17.25
C GLU A 56 -8.09 3.60 -18.03
N GLU A 57 -7.56 2.60 -18.74
CA GLU A 57 -8.38 1.78 -19.62
C GLU A 57 -9.26 0.80 -18.85
N PHE A 58 -8.76 0.30 -17.71
CA PHE A 58 -9.41 -0.75 -16.96
C PHE A 58 -9.93 -0.29 -15.59
N GLU A 59 -10.07 1.02 -15.36
CA GLU A 59 -10.45 1.61 -14.06
C GLU A 59 -11.72 0.99 -13.46
N HIS A 60 -12.69 0.61 -14.30
CA HIS A 60 -13.96 0.02 -13.87
C HIS A 60 -13.91 -1.50 -13.65
N TRP A 61 -12.83 -2.14 -14.06
CA TRP A 61 -12.64 -3.58 -13.95
C TRP A 61 -11.66 -3.92 -12.82
N ILE A 62 -10.67 -3.06 -12.59
CA ILE A 62 -9.69 -3.20 -11.52
C ILE A 62 -10.35 -3.26 -10.14
N ASN A 63 -9.94 -4.23 -9.33
CA ASN A 63 -10.17 -4.17 -7.90
C ASN A 63 -9.13 -3.26 -7.25
N TRP A 64 -9.53 -2.02 -6.95
CA TRP A 64 -8.65 -1.01 -6.38
C TRP A 64 -8.19 -1.32 -4.95
N THR A 65 -8.99 -1.99 -4.14
CA THR A 65 -8.57 -2.44 -2.80
C THR A 65 -7.41 -3.43 -2.89
N ARG A 66 -7.43 -4.36 -3.87
CA ARG A 66 -6.31 -5.28 -4.14
C ARG A 66 -5.11 -4.54 -4.69
N LEU A 67 -5.34 -3.69 -5.69
CA LEU A 67 -4.27 -2.93 -6.33
C LEU A 67 -3.57 -1.99 -5.33
N SER A 68 -4.28 -1.46 -4.32
CA SER A 68 -3.70 -0.60 -3.27
C SER A 68 -2.66 -1.30 -2.40
N GLN A 69 -2.60 -2.63 -2.44
CA GLN A 69 -1.60 -3.44 -1.72
C GLN A 69 -0.46 -3.92 -2.64
N THR A 70 -0.43 -3.47 -3.89
CA THR A 70 0.63 -3.82 -4.84
C THR A 70 1.98 -3.28 -4.39
N ASP A 71 3.06 -3.87 -4.87
CA ASP A 71 4.44 -3.39 -4.79
C ASP A 71 4.93 -2.78 -6.12
N CYS A 72 4.01 -2.56 -7.07
CA CYS A 72 4.31 -2.03 -8.39
C CYS A 72 4.66 -0.53 -8.36
N ASP A 73 5.96 -0.23 -8.35
CA ASP A 73 6.53 1.12 -8.25
C ASP A 73 6.11 2.08 -9.38
N THR A 74 5.81 1.57 -10.57
CA THR A 74 5.36 2.36 -11.73
C THR A 74 4.03 3.08 -11.51
N ILE A 75 3.15 2.55 -10.65
CA ILE A 75 1.84 3.14 -10.34
C ILE A 75 1.75 3.71 -8.92
N LEU A 76 2.69 3.40 -8.03
CA LEU A 76 2.80 3.99 -6.69
C LEU A 76 3.60 5.31 -6.69
N THR A 77 3.48 6.09 -7.77
CA THR A 77 4.06 7.43 -7.88
C THR A 77 3.05 8.48 -7.42
N VAL A 78 3.53 9.60 -6.87
CA VAL A 78 2.67 10.71 -6.40
C VAL A 78 1.69 11.17 -7.48
N ASP A 79 2.16 11.32 -8.73
CA ASP A 79 1.31 11.76 -9.85
C ASP A 79 0.19 10.75 -10.15
N CYS A 80 0.48 9.44 -10.03
CA CYS A 80 -0.51 8.38 -10.25
C CYS A 80 -1.50 8.29 -9.07
N LEU A 81 -1.02 8.40 -7.84
CA LEU A 81 -1.86 8.48 -6.65
C LEU A 81 -2.81 9.68 -6.72
N GLU A 82 -2.33 10.85 -7.15
CA GLU A 82 -3.14 12.05 -7.33
C GLU A 82 -4.20 11.87 -8.43
N ARG A 83 -3.79 11.31 -9.57
CA ARG A 83 -4.67 11.11 -10.71
C ARG A 83 -5.84 10.17 -10.43
N PHE A 84 -5.62 9.11 -9.64
CA PHE A 84 -6.63 8.12 -9.29
C PHE A 84 -7.04 8.17 -7.81
N ALA A 85 -6.88 9.34 -7.17
CA ALA A 85 -7.04 9.50 -5.73
C ALA A 85 -8.42 9.10 -5.17
N ASP A 86 -9.45 9.05 -6.01
CA ASP A 86 -10.81 8.68 -5.61
C ASP A 86 -11.10 7.18 -5.80
N TYR A 87 -10.23 6.47 -6.53
CA TYR A 87 -10.34 5.04 -6.73
C TYR A 87 -9.52 4.25 -5.70
N TRP A 88 -8.37 4.79 -5.31
CA TRP A 88 -7.49 4.16 -4.35
C TRP A 88 -8.19 3.89 -3.00
N ASP A 89 -7.91 2.72 -2.44
CA ASP A 89 -8.29 2.38 -1.09
C ASP A 89 -7.21 2.88 -0.14
N TRP A 90 -7.47 4.05 0.44
CA TRP A 90 -6.47 4.73 1.27
C TRP A 90 -6.20 4.02 2.58
N ASP A 91 -7.14 3.24 3.12
CA ASP A 91 -6.86 2.40 4.28
C ASP A 91 -5.78 1.37 3.92
N LYS A 92 -5.86 0.78 2.72
CA LYS A 92 -4.86 -0.18 2.23
C LYS A 92 -3.56 0.46 1.77
N LEU A 93 -3.60 1.62 1.14
CA LEU A 93 -2.39 2.38 0.84
C LEU A 93 -1.65 2.77 2.12
N SER A 94 -2.36 3.15 3.19
CA SER A 94 -1.75 3.54 4.47
C SER A 94 -1.07 2.38 5.21
N GLU A 95 -1.36 1.15 4.84
CA GLU A 95 -0.69 -0.06 5.33
C GLU A 95 0.43 -0.51 4.38
N ASN A 96 0.51 0.05 3.17
CA ASN A 96 1.39 -0.42 2.10
C ASN A 96 2.81 0.14 2.25
N GLU A 97 3.74 -0.72 2.64
CA GLU A 97 5.16 -0.40 2.83
C GLU A 97 5.91 -0.09 1.53
N SER A 98 5.37 -0.46 0.37
CA SER A 98 6.00 -0.18 -0.94
C SER A 98 5.76 1.25 -1.43
N ILE A 99 4.92 2.04 -0.76
CA ILE A 99 4.75 3.45 -1.08
C ILE A 99 5.99 4.22 -0.57
N PRO A 100 6.68 4.99 -1.44
CA PRO A 100 7.76 5.85 -1.00
C PRO A 100 7.18 7.04 -0.21
N LEU A 101 6.99 6.85 1.09
CA LEU A 101 6.50 7.91 1.97
C LEU A 101 7.61 8.91 2.27
N ASP A 102 7.32 10.18 1.99
CA ASP A 102 8.07 11.33 2.44
C ASP A 102 7.11 12.45 2.90
N TYR A 103 7.65 13.54 3.45
CA TYR A 103 6.82 14.65 3.92
C TYR A 103 5.97 15.29 2.80
N ASP A 104 6.44 15.32 1.54
CA ASP A 104 5.68 15.88 0.42
C ASP A 104 4.46 15.02 0.09
N THR A 105 4.66 13.70 0.02
CA THR A 105 3.63 12.71 -0.25
C THR A 105 2.59 12.67 0.87
N ILE A 106 3.03 12.73 2.13
CA ILE A 106 2.12 12.78 3.28
C ILE A 106 1.29 14.06 3.27
N ASP A 107 1.91 15.21 3.01
CA ASP A 107 1.21 16.50 3.00
C ASP A 107 0.19 16.62 1.86
N ARG A 108 0.52 16.12 0.66
CA ARG A 108 -0.39 16.16 -0.49
C ARG A 108 -1.70 15.41 -0.23
N PHE A 109 -1.61 14.29 0.49
CA PHE A 109 -2.76 13.41 0.74
C PHE A 109 -3.14 13.38 2.23
N ILE A 110 -2.85 14.45 2.97
CA ILE A 110 -2.96 14.53 4.43
C ILE A 110 -4.34 14.13 5.00
N ASP A 111 -5.40 14.41 4.23
CA ASP A 111 -6.79 14.13 4.62
C ASP A 111 -7.26 12.73 4.18
N LYS A 112 -6.49 12.05 3.32
CA LYS A 112 -6.85 10.73 2.79
C LYS A 112 -6.17 9.58 3.57
N TRP A 113 -4.99 9.81 4.14
CA TRP A 113 -4.28 8.79 4.91
C TRP A 113 -5.07 8.32 6.14
N ASN A 114 -5.05 7.01 6.36
CA ASN A 114 -5.38 6.40 7.63
C ASN A 114 -4.18 6.53 8.58
N TRP A 115 -4.25 7.56 9.42
CA TRP A 115 -3.19 7.89 10.37
C TRP A 115 -2.89 6.80 11.39
N ALA A 116 -3.86 5.93 11.73
CA ALA A 116 -3.61 4.84 12.66
C ALA A 116 -2.71 3.77 12.03
N ALA A 117 -2.94 3.43 10.75
CA ALA A 117 -2.07 2.53 10.00
C ALA A 117 -0.71 3.17 9.71
N LEU A 118 -0.71 4.45 9.29
CA LEU A 118 0.50 5.15 8.85
C LEU A 118 1.54 5.37 9.97
N ILE A 119 1.14 5.50 11.23
CA ILE A 119 2.06 5.61 12.38
C ILE A 119 2.51 4.25 12.94
N ASP A 120 1.86 3.18 12.50
CA ASP A 120 2.11 1.81 12.93
C ASP A 120 2.73 0.94 11.83
N HIS A 121 3.27 1.55 10.75
CA HIS A 121 4.02 0.79 9.74
C HIS A 121 5.11 -0.01 10.45
N SER A 122 4.87 -1.32 10.51
CA SER A 122 5.68 -2.20 11.30
C SER A 122 7.04 -2.37 10.63
N HIS A 123 8.10 -2.29 11.41
CA HIS A 123 9.35 -2.93 11.01
C HIS A 123 9.03 -4.43 10.87
N TRP A 124 8.89 -4.93 9.64
CA TRP A 124 9.08 -6.35 9.39
C TRP A 124 10.57 -6.61 9.12
N ARG A 125 11.19 -7.40 10.00
CA ARG A 125 12.42 -8.14 9.71
C ARG A 125 13.69 -7.32 9.42
N GLY A 126 13.95 -6.22 10.14
CA GLY A 126 15.28 -5.61 10.20
C GLY A 126 15.70 -4.83 8.96
N ALA A 127 14.79 -4.64 8.01
CA ALA A 127 14.98 -3.80 6.84
C ALA A 127 14.13 -2.53 7.03
N ASP A 128 14.80 -1.39 7.13
CA ASP A 128 14.19 -0.07 7.12
C ASP A 128 13.74 0.24 5.69
N LEU A 129 12.48 -0.05 5.36
CA LEU A 129 11.99 -0.07 3.97
C LEU A 129 10.90 0.94 3.62
N GLY A 130 10.55 1.90 4.47
CA GLY A 130 9.52 2.86 4.03
C GLY A 130 9.42 4.15 4.83
N ALA A 131 9.21 4.07 6.14
CA ALA A 131 8.85 5.25 6.94
C ALA A 131 9.66 5.43 8.23
N SER A 132 10.56 4.51 8.60
CA SER A 132 11.22 4.61 9.92
C SER A 132 12.13 5.85 10.03
N HIS A 133 12.68 6.31 8.91
CA HIS A 133 13.40 7.57 8.81
C HIS A 133 12.53 8.81 9.10
N LEU A 134 11.21 8.71 8.91
CA LEU A 134 10.26 9.79 9.21
C LEU A 134 9.92 9.84 10.70
N TYR A 135 9.90 8.70 11.39
CA TYR A 135 9.45 8.61 12.78
C TYR A 135 10.41 9.32 13.75
N SER A 136 10.05 10.56 14.06
CA SER A 136 10.83 11.50 14.85
C SER A 136 9.92 12.42 15.67
N TYR A 137 10.51 13.19 16.59
CA TYR A 137 9.80 14.28 17.24
C TYR A 137 9.24 15.29 16.26
N GLU A 138 9.99 15.61 15.19
CA GLU A 138 9.55 16.53 14.14
C GLU A 138 8.28 16.02 13.46
N PHE A 139 8.21 14.73 13.13
CA PHE A 139 7.01 14.11 12.56
C PHE A 139 5.80 14.22 13.50
N LEU A 140 6.00 13.91 14.79
CA LEU A 140 4.92 14.03 15.76
C LEU A 140 4.45 15.48 15.90
N GLU A 141 5.36 16.44 15.99
CA GLU A 141 5.01 17.87 16.09
C GLU A 141 4.26 18.35 14.85
N ARG A 142 4.70 17.93 13.66
CA ARG A 142 4.08 18.31 12.38
C ARG A 142 2.66 17.76 12.23
N TYR A 143 2.43 16.51 12.64
CA TYR A 143 1.18 15.79 12.36
C TYR A 143 0.32 15.46 13.59
N ALA A 144 0.68 15.96 14.78
CA ALA A 144 -0.05 15.70 16.04
C ALA A 144 -1.57 15.91 15.95
N SER A 145 -2.02 16.89 15.16
CA SER A 145 -3.45 17.19 15.01
C SER A 145 -4.24 16.12 14.23
N ARG A 146 -3.55 15.30 13.43
CA ARG A 146 -4.15 14.26 12.60
C ARG A 146 -4.05 12.88 13.22
N ILE A 147 -3.03 12.66 14.04
CA ILE A 147 -2.75 11.38 14.70
C ILE A 147 -3.82 11.10 15.77
N PRO A 148 -4.58 10.00 15.66
CA PRO A 148 -5.53 9.61 16.70
C PRO A 148 -4.81 9.24 17.99
N ALA A 149 -5.17 9.88 19.10
CA ALA A 149 -4.50 9.64 20.39
C ALA A 149 -4.58 8.17 20.84
N ASN A 150 -5.69 7.50 20.56
CA ASN A 150 -5.90 6.08 20.86
C ASN A 150 -5.06 5.12 20.01
N ALA A 151 -4.58 5.58 18.84
CA ALA A 151 -3.70 4.80 17.96
C ALA A 151 -2.23 5.14 18.20
N LEU A 152 -1.93 6.31 18.79
CA LEU A 152 -0.56 6.71 19.10
C LEU A 152 0.04 5.86 20.21
N GLU A 153 -0.71 5.60 21.28
CA GLU A 153 -0.23 4.73 22.35
C GLU A 153 -0.03 3.32 21.81
N GLU A 154 1.21 2.81 21.89
CA GLU A 154 1.65 1.51 21.34
C GLU A 154 1.94 1.46 19.84
N SER A 155 1.91 2.57 19.11
CA SER A 155 2.37 2.57 17.71
C SER A 155 3.89 2.55 17.57
N GLN A 156 4.37 2.17 16.38
CA GLN A 156 5.79 2.28 16.03
C GLN A 156 6.36 3.68 16.19
N LEU A 157 5.60 4.72 15.82
CA LEU A 157 6.00 6.10 16.04
C LEU A 157 6.27 6.36 17.53
N TRP A 158 5.38 5.91 18.41
CA TRP A 158 5.51 6.10 19.85
C TRP A 158 6.73 5.37 20.43
N PHE A 159 6.93 4.10 20.04
CA PHE A 159 8.10 3.34 20.47
C PHE A 159 9.41 4.02 20.05
N THR A 160 9.47 4.53 18.82
CA THR A 160 10.63 5.24 18.27
C THR A 160 10.92 6.52 19.06
N ILE A 161 9.92 7.37 19.28
CA ILE A 161 10.04 8.63 20.02
C ILE A 161 10.41 8.39 21.50
N LYS A 162 9.83 7.36 22.12
CA LYS A 162 10.13 6.97 23.50
C LYS A 162 11.58 6.55 23.67
N GLU A 163 12.13 5.75 22.75
CA GLU A 163 13.55 5.37 22.78
C GLU A 163 14.47 6.57 22.50
N GLN A 164 14.09 7.50 21.63
CA GLN A 164 14.82 8.77 21.46
C GLN A 164 14.82 9.59 22.77
N ARG A 165 13.66 9.73 23.45
CA ARG A 165 13.55 10.44 24.73
C ARG A 165 14.45 9.86 25.79
N LYS A 166 14.45 8.53 25.90
CA LYS A 166 15.25 7.79 26.89
C LYS A 166 16.74 8.03 26.69
N LYS A 167 17.23 7.97 25.44
CA LYS A 167 18.62 8.27 25.11
C LYS A 167 19.00 9.71 25.47
N GLU A 168 18.11 10.67 25.20
CA GLU A 168 18.33 12.07 25.53
C GLU A 168 18.40 12.31 27.05
N LEU A 169 17.45 11.75 27.81
CA LEU A 169 17.47 11.83 29.28
C LEU A 169 18.73 11.20 29.88
N HIS A 170 19.20 10.07 29.34
CA HIS A 170 20.47 9.48 29.77
C HIS A 170 21.65 10.43 29.57
N ARG A 171 21.68 11.19 28.45
CA ARG A 171 22.74 12.17 28.18
C ARG A 171 22.67 13.34 29.15
N GLN A 172 21.48 13.91 29.38
CA GLN A 172 21.27 15.02 30.31
C GLN A 172 21.73 14.66 31.74
N ILE A 173 21.31 13.48 32.21
CA ILE A 173 21.73 12.95 33.52
C ILE A 173 23.25 12.73 33.58
N ALA A 174 23.86 12.21 32.51
CA ALA A 174 25.31 11.98 32.45
C ALA A 174 26.13 13.28 32.39
N CYS A 175 25.61 14.33 31.77
CA CYS A 175 26.27 15.64 31.65
C CYS A 175 26.00 16.57 32.84
N GLY A 176 25.06 16.24 33.74
CA GLY A 176 24.70 17.08 34.88
C GLY A 176 23.93 18.35 34.51
N GLU A 177 23.33 18.38 33.32
CA GLU A 177 22.44 19.44 32.86
C GLU A 177 21.02 19.09 33.35
N ALA A 178 20.52 19.85 34.33
CA ALA A 178 19.15 19.76 34.84
C ALA A 178 18.48 21.13 34.76
#